data_AF-A0A6S7GWP5-F1
#
_entry.id   AF-A0A6S7GWP5-F1
#
_cell.length_a   1.000
_cell.length_b   1.000
_cell.length_c   1.000
_cell.angle_alpha   90.00
_cell.angle_beta   90.00
_cell.angle_gamma   90.00
#
_symmetry.space_group_name_H-M   'P 1'
#
loop_
_entity.id
_entity.type
_entity.pdbx_description
1 polymer ?
#
loop_
_entity_poly.entity_id
_entity_poly.type
_entity_poly.pdbx_seq_one_letter_code
_entity_poly.pdbx_strand_id
1 'polypeptide(L)' 'MLESPTVNPYTINDHPLAVVPSSKDLGVLVNDKLTWDLQISSVVAKANKTLGFLRRHFGVSLTGPAHTEGRCTYHWCTPT' A
#
# COMPACT_ATOMS: atom_id res chain seq x y z
N MET A 1 25.35 -14.89 -33.43
CA MET A 1 23.98 -14.64 -33.93
C MET A 1 23.14 -14.23 -32.73
N LEU A 2 22.69 -12.97 -32.65
CA LEU A 2 21.70 -12.56 -31.66
C LEU A 2 20.33 -12.90 -32.26
N GLU A 3 19.67 -13.92 -31.72
CA GLU A 3 18.29 -14.22 -32.07
C GLU A 3 17.41 -13.10 -31.53
N SER A 4 16.76 -12.33 -32.41
CA SER A 4 15.83 -11.30 -31.98
C SER A 4 14.54 -11.96 -31.49
N PRO A 5 13.97 -11.54 -30.35
CA PRO A 5 12.72 -12.10 -29.86
C PRO A 5 11.63 -11.96 -30.93
N THR A 6 11.04 -13.10 -31.34
CA THR A 6 9.99 -13.12 -32.36
C THR A 6 8.71 -12.56 -31.76
N VAL A 7 8.31 -11.38 -32.20
CA VAL A 7 7.06 -10.73 -31.77
C VAL A 7 5.91 -11.31 -32.59
N ASN A 8 5.17 -12.24 -32.01
CA ASN A 8 3.96 -12.79 -32.62
C ASN A 8 2.75 -11.91 -32.25
N PRO A 9 2.07 -11.28 -33.22
CA PRO A 9 0.87 -10.51 -32.94
C PRO A 9 -0.27 -11.45 -32.55
N TYR A 10 -0.84 -11.26 -31.36
CA TYR A 10 -2.02 -11.97 -30.90
C TYR A 10 -3.28 -11.23 -31.31
N THR A 11 -4.28 -11.95 -31.81
CA THR A 11 -5.59 -11.40 -32.15
C THR A 11 -6.68 -12.04 -31.30
N ILE A 12 -7.68 -11.25 -30.88
CA ILE A 12 -8.94 -11.74 -30.32
C ILE A 12 -10.04 -11.25 -31.24
N ASN A 13 -10.83 -12.17 -31.81
CA ASN A 13 -11.89 -11.84 -32.78
C ASN A 13 -11.39 -10.93 -33.92
N ASP A 14 -10.24 -11.28 -34.51
CA ASP A 14 -9.56 -10.50 -35.56
C ASP A 14 -9.07 -9.09 -35.14
N HIS A 15 -9.18 -8.74 -33.85
CA HIS A 15 -8.61 -7.52 -33.31
C HIS A 15 -7.22 -7.74 -32.73
N PRO A 16 -6.17 -7.03 -33.21
CA PRO A 16 -4.83 -7.15 -32.67
C PRO A 16 -4.77 -6.62 -31.23
N LEU A 17 -4.16 -7.40 -30.34
CA LEU A 17 -3.92 -7.01 -28.96
C LEU A 17 -2.66 -6.15 -28.88
N ALA A 18 -2.76 -5.04 -28.15
CA ALA A 18 -1.59 -4.25 -27.81
C ALA A 18 -0.72 -5.01 -26.81
N VAL A 19 0.58 -5.07 -27.08
CA VAL A 19 1.57 -5.53 -26.10
C VAL A 19 1.74 -4.42 -25.08
N VAL A 20 1.32 -4.68 -23.85
CA VAL A 20 1.42 -3.75 -22.73
C VAL A 20 2.34 -4.34 -21.66
N PRO A 21 3.16 -3.50 -20.99
CA PRO A 21 4.09 -3.98 -19.96
C PRO A 21 3.35 -4.40 -18.68
N SER A 22 2.13 -3.91 -18.47
CA SER A 22 1.27 -4.39 -17.38
C SER A 22 -0.20 -4.24 -17.74
N SER A 23 -1.02 -5.16 -17.24
CA SER A 23 -2.47 -5.15 -17.40
C SER A 23 -3.16 -5.70 -16.16
N LYS A 24 -4.40 -5.30 -15.96
CA LYS A 24 -5.23 -5.83 -14.88
C LYS A 24 -6.03 -7.01 -15.42
N ASP A 25 -5.85 -8.16 -14.79
CA ASP A 25 -6.59 -9.39 -15.11
C ASP A 25 -7.14 -10.02 -13.82
N LEU A 26 -8.41 -10.41 -13.85
CA LEU A 26 -9.14 -10.97 -12.70
C LEU A 26 -8.99 -10.20 -11.36
N GLY A 27 -8.75 -8.89 -11.43
CA GLY A 27 -8.56 -8.05 -10.23
C GLY A 27 -7.11 -7.91 -9.76
N VAL A 28 -6.18 -8.58 -10.44
CA VAL A 28 -4.74 -8.57 -10.15
C VAL A 28 -4.01 -7.80 -11.25
N LEU A 29 -3.00 -7.02 -10.89
CA LEU A 29 -2.12 -6.37 -11.84
C LEU A 29 -0.96 -7.30 -12.18
N VAL A 30 -0.91 -7.77 -13.43
CA VAL A 30 0.12 -8.65 -13.98
C VAL A 30 1.03 -7.82 -14.89
N ASN A 31 2.33 -8.09 -14.85
CA ASN A 31 3.30 -7.43 -15.72
C ASN A 31 4.03 -8.42 -16.64
N ASP A 32 4.70 -7.88 -17.65
CA ASP A 32 5.51 -8.59 -18.64
C ASP A 32 6.67 -9.39 -18.05
N LYS A 33 7.17 -8.96 -16.90
CA LYS A 33 8.23 -9.64 -16.13
C LYS A 33 7.70 -10.68 -15.14
N LEU A 34 6.38 -10.87 -15.07
CA LEU A 34 5.68 -11.72 -14.11
C LEU A 34 6.08 -11.47 -12.64
N THR A 35 6.47 -10.24 -12.32
CA THR A 35 6.77 -9.80 -10.97
C THR A 35 5.53 -9.20 -10.29
N TRP A 36 5.52 -9.24 -8.96
CA TRP A 36 4.39 -8.79 -8.14
C TRP A 36 4.56 -7.38 -7.58
N ASP A 37 5.64 -6.69 -7.94
CA ASP A 37 6.02 -5.38 -7.41
C ASP A 37 4.93 -4.33 -7.62
N LEU A 38 4.41 -4.19 -8.84
CA LEU A 38 3.35 -3.23 -9.15
C LEU A 38 2.06 -3.52 -8.37
N GLN A 39 1.69 -4.80 -8.26
CA GLN A 39 0.52 -5.23 -7.49
C GLN A 39 0.71 -4.94 -5.99
N ILE A 40 1.88 -5.26 -5.43
CA ILE A 40 2.21 -5.01 -4.03
C ILE A 40 2.18 -3.50 -3.75
N SER A 41 2.83 -2.68 -4.58
CA SER A 41 2.80 -1.22 -4.45
C SER A 41 1.39 -0.66 -4.51
N SER A 42 0.54 -1.18 -5.41
CA SER A 42 -0.87 -0.79 -5.51
C SER A 42 -1.66 -1.10 -4.22
N VAL A 43 -1.49 -2.31 -3.67
CA VAL A 43 -2.14 -2.72 -2.41
C VAL A 43 -1.66 -1.87 -1.23
N VAL A 44 -0.35 -1.66 -1.11
CA VAL A 44 0.25 -0.82 -0.04
C VAL A 44 -0.26 0.62 -0.14
N ALA A 45 -0.30 1.20 -1.35
CA ALA A 45 -0.83 2.54 -1.55
C ALA A 45 -2.31 2.65 -1.15
N LYS A 46 -3.13 1.64 -1.48
CA LYS A 46 -4.54 1.58 -1.08
C LYS A 46 -4.70 1.49 0.44
N ALA A 47 -3.89 0.67 1.11
CA ALA A 47 -3.88 0.56 2.56
C ALA A 47 -3.50 1.90 3.21
N ASN A 48 -2.43 2.55 2.74
CA ASN A 48 -1.98 3.84 3.25
C ASN A 48 -3.00 4.96 3.03
N LYS A 49 -3.71 4.97 1.89
CA LYS A 49 -4.83 5.90 1.68
C LYS A 49 -5.95 5.68 2.69
N THR A 50 -6.28 4.42 2.97
CA THR A 50 -7.31 4.05 3.95
C THR A 50 -6.88 4.48 5.36
N LEU A 51 -5.65 4.16 5.76
CA LEU A 51 -5.09 4.58 7.04
C LEU A 51 -5.02 6.11 7.16
N GLY A 52 -4.62 6.79 6.09
CA GLY A 52 -4.56 8.25 6.03
C GLY A 52 -5.93 8.90 6.16
N PHE A 53 -6.96 8.31 5.54
CA PHE A 53 -8.35 8.72 5.74
C PHE A 53 -8.76 8.55 7.20
N LEU A 54 -8.50 7.37 7.79
CA LEU A 54 -8.84 7.12 9.18
C LEU A 54 -8.19 8.10 10.15
N ARG A 55 -6.89 8.39 9.96
CA ARG A 55 -6.15 9.35 10.78
C ARG A 55 -6.71 10.77 10.73
N ARG A 56 -7.22 11.20 9.57
CA ARG A 56 -7.76 12.57 9.38
C ARG A 56 -9.17 12.73 9.94
N HIS A 57 -10.00 11.70 9.82
CA HIS A 57 -11.42 11.77 10.17
C HIS A 57 -11.76 11.18 11.53
N PHE A 58 -11.01 10.16 11.95
CA PHE A 58 -11.17 9.47 13.23
C PHE A 58 -9.91 9.57 14.07
N GLY A 59 -9.08 10.59 13.80
CA GLY A 59 -7.97 10.98 14.66
C GLY A 59 -8.51 11.40 16.02
N VAL A 60 -8.81 10.40 16.86
CA VAL A 60 -8.66 10.51 18.30
C VAL A 60 -7.31 11.15 18.49
N SER A 61 -7.32 12.27 19.21
CA SER A 61 -6.11 12.83 19.76
C SER A 61 -5.47 11.70 20.56
N LEU A 62 -4.47 11.03 19.99
CA LEU A 62 -3.50 10.24 20.76
C LEU A 62 -2.62 11.18 21.60
N THR A 63 -3.14 12.35 22.00
CA THR A 63 -3.11 12.70 23.40
C THR A 63 -4.01 11.73 24.20
N GLY A 64 -3.71 10.43 24.18
CA GLY A 64 -3.59 9.79 25.50
C GLY A 64 -2.61 10.69 26.24
N PRO A 65 -2.91 11.14 27.48
CA PRO A 65 -2.14 12.19 28.13
C PRO A 65 -0.69 11.90 27.80
N ALA A 66 -0.02 12.89 27.21
CA ALA A 66 1.42 12.83 27.08
C ALA A 66 1.92 12.26 28.40
N HIS A 67 3.02 11.54 28.37
CA HIS A 67 3.82 11.43 29.58
C HIS A 67 4.12 12.88 30.07
N THR A 68 3.18 13.55 30.74
CA THR A 68 3.45 14.15 32.02
C THR A 68 3.89 12.95 32.80
N GLU A 69 5.21 12.72 32.76
CA GLU A 69 5.96 12.40 33.95
C GLU A 69 5.01 12.38 35.13
N GLY A 70 4.63 11.17 35.53
CA GLY A 70 3.87 10.97 36.73
C GLY A 70 4.72 11.55 37.84
N ARG A 71 4.56 12.86 38.10
CA ARG A 71 4.85 13.43 39.38
C ARG A 71 3.87 12.72 40.28
N CYS A 72 4.34 11.62 40.85
CA CYS A 72 3.65 10.97 41.93
C CYS A 72 3.61 11.98 43.07
N THR A 73 2.63 12.87 43.07
CA THR A 73 2.24 13.59 44.28
C THR A 73 1.36 12.63 45.05
N TYR A 74 1.99 11.65 45.70
CA TYR A 74 1.34 10.91 46.76
C TYR A 74 0.98 11.94 47.85
N HIS A 75 -0.26 12.43 47.84
CA HIS A 75 -0.75 13.41 48.83
C HIS A 75 -0.98 12.80 50.22
N TRP A 76 -0.50 11.57 50.49
CA TRP A 76 -0.68 10.88 51.76
C TRP A 76 0.63 10.51 52.48
N CYS A 77 1.78 11.06 52.06
CA CYS A 77 3.03 10.89 52.81
C CYS A 77 3.57 12.25 53.27
N THR A 78 3.21 12.64 54.50
CA THR A 78 3.97 13.62 55.28
C THR A 78 4.45 12.95 56.56
N PRO A 79 5.75 12.71 56.75
CA PRO A 79 6.30 12.45 58.07
C PRO A 79 6.53 13.80 58.79
N THR A 80 5.87 13.97 59.92
CA THR A 80 6.28 14.88 61.01
C THR A 80 7.65 14.50 61.55
#